data_AF-A0A7Y3UCH8-F1
#
_entry.id   AF-A0A7Y3UCH8-F1
#
_cell.length_a   1.000
_cell.length_b   1.000
_cell.length_c   1.000
_cell.angle_alpha   90.00
_cell.angle_beta   90.00
_cell.angle_gamma   90.00
#
_symmetry.space_group_name_H-M   'P 1'
#
loop_
_entity.id
_entity.type
_entity.pdbx_description
1 polymer ?
#
loop_
_entity_poly.entity_id
_entity_poly.type
_entity_poly.pdbx_seq_one_letter_code
_entity_poly.pdbx_strand_id
1 'polypeptide(L)'
;MPSVNSVSQYLPHLLWIFSVLVLVIIVMMNVRTRWAKRRLTNEHPREFIDRVRADAKRQAPTDVRQAVAAHDEDSDSESAPSGIIPEREAERRLSSELDTKQAVLQTLIRQADERIAMLNRLLDRLPAASISPTRMAPHDAACDEPPIHTKKPSDNGAAPRVNREVPLEIKDAGQNTDSTQEPDTGIPVVPNRTTVDPLTSSVYELADRGRSPIEIARELDEQVGKVQLILALRQPA
;
A
#
# COMPACT_ATOMS: atom_id res chain seq x y z
N MET A 1 -4.77 6.99 -63.58
CA MET A 1 -3.98 8.13 -63.07
C MET A 1 -4.52 8.49 -61.69
N PRO A 2 -4.04 7.85 -60.60
CA PRO A 2 -4.48 8.18 -59.25
C PRO A 2 -4.04 9.60 -58.89
N SER A 3 -4.99 10.37 -58.35
CA SER A 3 -4.90 11.79 -58.05
C SER A 3 -3.90 12.07 -56.93
N VAL A 4 -2.91 12.92 -57.23
CA VAL A 4 -1.89 13.45 -56.31
C VAL A 4 -2.46 14.18 -55.08
N ASN A 5 -3.74 14.53 -55.07
CA ASN A 5 -4.37 15.26 -53.97
C ASN A 5 -4.51 14.43 -52.69
N SER A 6 -4.63 13.11 -52.78
CA SER A 6 -4.78 12.24 -51.60
C SER A 6 -3.55 12.28 -50.70
N VAL A 7 -2.35 12.47 -51.25
CA VAL A 7 -1.10 12.48 -50.47
C VAL A 7 -1.03 13.70 -49.54
N SER A 8 -1.52 14.85 -49.99
CA SER A 8 -1.50 16.10 -49.20
C SER A 8 -2.40 16.03 -47.96
N GLN A 9 -3.48 15.25 -48.02
CA GLN A 9 -4.45 15.12 -46.94
C GLN A 9 -3.92 14.28 -45.76
N TYR A 10 -3.01 13.34 -46.01
CA TYR A 10 -2.42 12.50 -44.96
C TYR A 10 -1.16 13.08 -44.33
N LEU A 11 -0.55 14.09 -44.97
CA LEU A 11 0.67 14.75 -44.49
C LEU A 11 0.60 15.24 -43.03
N PRO A 12 -0.45 15.95 -42.58
CA PRO A 12 -0.53 16.42 -41.19
C PRO A 12 -0.70 15.27 -40.19
N HIS A 13 -1.44 14.22 -40.55
CA HIS A 13 -1.64 13.05 -39.68
C HIS A 13 -0.36 12.25 -39.51
N LEU A 14 0.44 12.08 -40.58
CA LEU A 14 1.74 11.42 -40.51
C LEU A 14 2.71 12.15 -39.59
N LEU A 15 2.74 13.50 -39.64
CA LEU A 15 3.56 14.29 -38.73
C LEU A 15 3.13 14.14 -37.27
N TRP A 16 1.83 14.09 -37.00
CA TRP A 16 1.31 13.89 -35.65
C TRP A 16 1.67 12.50 -35.10
N ILE A 17 1.50 11.46 -35.92
CA ILE A 17 1.89 10.08 -35.56
C ILE A 17 3.40 10.00 -35.27
N PHE A 18 4.23 10.61 -36.12
CA PHE A 18 5.68 10.66 -35.89
C PHE A 18 6.04 11.39 -34.59
N SER A 19 5.36 12.49 -34.29
CA SER A 19 5.58 13.23 -33.04
C SER A 19 5.27 12.38 -31.80
N VAL A 20 4.13 11.68 -31.81
CA VAL A 20 3.74 10.76 -30.72
C VAL A 20 4.71 9.58 -30.62
N LEU A 21 5.13 9.00 -31.74
CA LEU A 21 6.10 7.91 -31.78
C LEU A 21 7.43 8.32 -31.13
N VAL A 22 7.97 9.48 -31.49
CA VAL A 22 9.22 10.01 -30.92
C VAL A 22 9.07 10.25 -29.42
N LEU A 23 7.94 10.80 -28.97
CA LEU A 23 7.66 11.01 -27.55
C LEU A 23 7.68 9.69 -26.77
N VAL A 24 7.02 8.64 -27.29
CA VAL A 24 6.98 7.31 -26.66
C VAL A 24 8.37 6.71 -26.55
N ILE A 25 9.20 6.85 -27.59
CA ILE A 25 10.59 6.38 -27.58
C ILE A 25 11.41 7.11 -26.51
N ILE A 26 11.28 8.44 -26.39
CA ILE A 26 11.96 9.23 -25.36
C ILE A 26 11.53 8.80 -23.96
N VAL A 27 10.23 8.60 -23.74
CA VAL A 27 9.70 8.12 -22.46
C VAL A 27 10.24 6.73 -22.15
N MET A 28 10.23 5.79 -23.11
CA MET A 28 10.82 4.47 -22.93
C MET A 28 12.32 4.53 -22.62
N MET A 29 13.09 5.39 -23.28
CA MET A 29 14.51 5.57 -22.98
C MET A 29 14.73 6.14 -21.59
N ASN A 30 13.92 7.10 -21.15
CA ASN A 30 14.01 7.67 -19.80
C ASN A 30 13.59 6.66 -18.72
N VAL A 31 12.58 5.84 -19.00
CA VAL A 31 12.15 4.75 -18.12
C VAL A 31 13.25 3.68 -18.08
N ARG A 32 13.77 3.23 -19.22
CA ARG A 32 14.82 2.20 -19.31
C ARG A 32 16.09 2.64 -18.60
N THR A 33 16.51 3.89 -18.75
CA THR A 33 17.68 4.44 -18.03
C THR A 33 17.45 4.51 -16.53
N ARG A 34 16.24 4.86 -16.08
CA ARG A 34 15.88 4.82 -14.65
C ARG A 34 15.79 3.39 -14.10
N TRP A 35 15.40 2.41 -14.91
CA TRP A 35 15.22 1.01 -14.47
C TRP A 35 16.53 0.22 -14.50
N ALA A 36 17.47 0.57 -15.38
CA ALA A 36 18.81 0.00 -15.37
C ALA A 36 19.52 0.23 -14.02
N LYS A 37 19.32 1.39 -13.38
CA LYS A 37 19.86 1.67 -12.03
C LYS A 37 19.23 0.81 -10.93
N ARG A 38 17.98 0.36 -11.08
CA ARG A 38 17.29 -0.48 -10.08
C ARG A 38 17.61 -1.97 -10.22
N ARG A 39 18.08 -2.42 -11.39
CA ARG A 39 18.42 -3.83 -11.60
C ARG A 39 19.77 -4.25 -11.02
N LEU A 40 20.66 -3.30 -10.67
CA LEU A 40 21.90 -3.61 -9.96
C LEU A 40 21.73 -3.79 -8.45
N THR A 41 20.59 -3.42 -7.86
CA THR A 41 20.34 -3.60 -6.42
C THR A 41 19.65 -4.92 -6.06
N ASN A 42 19.51 -5.83 -7.03
CA ASN A 42 19.17 -7.23 -6.75
C ASN A 42 20.44 -8.09 -6.52
N GLU A 43 21.56 -7.46 -6.13
CA GLU A 43 22.64 -8.20 -5.48
C GLU A 43 22.06 -8.82 -4.20
N HIS A 44 22.21 -10.14 -4.12
CA HIS A 44 21.68 -10.98 -3.06
C HIS A 44 22.00 -10.34 -1.69
N PRO A 45 21.01 -10.14 -0.78
CA PRO A 45 21.26 -9.48 0.52
C PRO A 45 22.36 -10.14 1.37
N ARG A 46 22.76 -11.37 1.02
CA ARG A 46 23.90 -12.08 1.61
C ARG A 46 25.24 -11.51 1.17
N GLU A 47 25.40 -11.14 -0.11
CA GLU A 47 26.64 -10.53 -0.58
C GLU A 47 26.89 -9.15 0.03
N PHE A 48 25.83 -8.37 0.30
CA PHE A 48 25.98 -7.08 1.00
C PHE A 48 26.47 -7.29 2.44
N ILE A 49 25.90 -8.27 3.16
CA ILE A 49 26.35 -8.60 4.52
C ILE A 49 27.80 -9.11 4.51
N ASP A 50 28.18 -9.91 3.52
CA ASP A 50 29.54 -10.42 3.40
C ASP A 50 30.54 -9.32 3.03
N ARG A 51 30.17 -8.37 2.16
CA ARG A 51 31.01 -7.19 1.85
C ARG A 51 31.17 -6.28 3.07
N VAL A 52 30.09 -5.96 3.77
CA VAL A 52 30.15 -5.15 5.00
C VAL A 52 30.99 -5.84 6.08
N ARG A 53 30.86 -7.16 6.24
CA ARG A 53 31.70 -7.94 7.17
C ARG A 53 33.17 -7.97 6.74
N ALA A 54 33.45 -8.08 5.44
CA ALA A 54 34.81 -8.03 4.91
C ALA A 54 35.45 -6.64 5.09
N ASP A 55 34.69 -5.57 4.88
CA ASP A 55 35.15 -4.19 5.06
C ASP A 55 35.34 -3.85 6.55
N ALA A 56 34.44 -4.30 7.43
CA ALA A 56 34.60 -4.17 8.88
C ALA A 56 35.86 -4.89 9.38
N LYS A 57 36.21 -6.04 8.78
CA LYS A 57 37.44 -6.77 9.13
C LYS A 57 38.71 -6.06 8.67
N ARG A 58 38.64 -5.23 7.63
CA ARG A 58 39.75 -4.39 7.16
C ARG A 58 39.88 -3.09 7.95
N GLN A 59 38.76 -2.57 8.46
CA GLN A 59 38.72 -1.34 9.25
C GLN A 59 38.84 -1.57 10.76
N ALA A 60 38.85 -2.82 11.23
CA ALA A 60 39.06 -3.11 12.65
C ALA A 60 40.39 -2.49 13.10
N PRO A 61 40.34 -1.43 13.93
CA PRO A 61 41.54 -0.74 14.37
C PRO A 61 42.37 -1.70 15.21
N THR A 62 43.68 -1.72 14.95
CA THR A 62 44.69 -2.59 15.57
C THR A 62 44.67 -2.54 17.09
N ASP A 63 44.08 -1.50 17.68
CA ASP A 63 43.98 -1.26 19.11
C ASP A 63 43.11 -2.31 19.84
N VAL A 64 42.07 -2.87 19.20
CA VAL A 64 41.22 -3.88 19.86
C VAL A 64 41.91 -5.25 19.92
N ARG A 65 42.80 -5.54 18.96
CA ARG A 65 43.50 -6.84 18.91
C ARG A 65 44.58 -6.95 20.01
N GLN A 66 45.11 -5.82 20.46
CA GLN A 66 46.05 -5.76 21.58
C GLN A 66 45.36 -5.85 22.94
N ALA A 67 44.09 -5.43 23.05
CA ALA A 67 43.30 -5.58 24.26
C ALA A 67 42.79 -7.02 24.49
N VAL A 68 42.49 -7.78 23.42
CA VAL A 68 42.00 -9.17 23.54
C VAL A 68 43.13 -10.19 23.71
N ALA A 69 44.34 -9.92 23.19
CA ALA A 69 45.50 -10.79 23.38
C ALA A 69 46.15 -10.67 24.78
N ALA A 70 45.72 -9.70 25.60
CA ALA A 70 46.24 -9.48 26.95
C ALA A 70 45.31 -10.00 28.06
N HIS A 71 44.23 -10.72 27.72
CA HIS A 71 43.23 -11.20 28.68
C HIS A 71 43.03 -12.72 28.60
N ASP A 72 44.11 -13.48 28.45
CA ASP A 72 44.08 -14.96 28.39
C ASP A 72 45.02 -15.63 29.42
N GLU A 73 45.54 -14.88 30.39
CA GLU A 73 46.25 -15.45 31.54
C GLU A 73 45.61 -14.93 32.84
N ASP A 74 45.34 -15.85 33.76
CA ASP A 74 44.77 -15.70 35.11
C ASP A 74 43.26 -15.43 35.23
N SER A 75 42.45 -16.50 35.24
CA SER A 75 41.17 -16.53 35.98
C SER A 75 40.69 -17.96 36.29
N ASP A 76 41.50 -18.74 37.01
CA ASP A 76 40.99 -19.81 37.88
C ASP A 76 40.53 -19.16 39.19
N SER A 77 39.29 -18.66 39.22
CA SER A 77 38.66 -18.18 40.46
C SER A 77 37.17 -18.48 40.43
N GLU A 78 36.90 -19.71 40.84
CA GLU A 78 35.62 -20.19 41.31
C GLU A 78 35.15 -19.34 42.51
N SER A 79 34.16 -18.48 42.28
CA SER A 79 33.23 -18.00 43.32
C SER A 79 32.02 -17.34 42.66
N ALA A 80 30.90 -18.06 42.69
CA ALA A 80 29.59 -17.50 42.46
C ALA A 80 29.31 -16.33 43.43
N PRO A 81 28.59 -15.31 42.97
CA PRO A 81 27.34 -15.05 43.68
C PRO A 81 26.13 -15.08 42.74
N SER A 82 25.19 -15.92 43.17
CA SER A 82 23.80 -15.98 42.79
C SER A 82 23.11 -14.60 42.78
N GLY A 83 22.32 -14.38 41.72
CA GLY A 83 20.97 -13.85 41.87
C GLY A 83 20.81 -12.34 41.90
N ILE A 84 19.98 -11.85 40.97
CA ILE A 84 19.41 -10.49 40.86
C ILE A 84 20.35 -9.50 40.17
N ILE A 85 20.13 -9.29 38.87
CA ILE A 85 19.85 -8.01 38.17
C ILE A 85 19.83 -8.30 36.64
N PRO A 86 18.69 -8.70 36.05
CA PRO A 86 18.52 -8.66 34.59
C PRO A 86 18.01 -7.31 34.06
N GLU A 87 17.58 -6.38 34.93
CA GLU A 87 16.96 -5.12 34.49
C GLU A 87 17.97 -4.08 33.96
N ARG A 88 19.16 -3.96 34.57
CA ARG A 88 20.15 -2.94 34.15
C ARG A 88 20.80 -3.22 32.80
N GLU A 89 20.81 -4.46 32.34
CA GLU A 89 21.31 -4.80 31.00
C GLU A 89 20.27 -4.51 29.90
N ALA A 90 18.98 -4.64 30.22
CA ALA A 90 17.89 -4.26 29.31
C ALA A 90 17.87 -2.74 29.08
N GLU A 91 18.08 -1.95 30.14
CA GLU A 91 18.16 -0.48 30.04
C GLU A 91 19.31 -0.02 29.12
N ARG A 92 20.48 -0.66 29.20
CA ARG A 92 21.63 -0.32 28.34
C ARG A 92 21.35 -0.65 26.87
N ARG A 93 20.69 -1.77 26.58
CA ARG A 93 20.29 -2.15 25.22
C ARG A 93 19.26 -1.18 24.65
N LEU A 94 18.24 -0.85 25.45
CA LEU A 94 17.20 0.10 25.06
C LEU A 94 17.79 1.49 24.80
N SER A 95 18.73 1.97 25.62
CA SER A 95 19.40 3.25 25.38
C SER A 95 20.11 3.26 24.03
N SER A 96 20.89 2.20 23.72
CA SER A 96 21.60 2.12 22.45
C SER A 96 20.65 2.07 21.24
N GLU A 97 19.51 1.39 21.37
CA GLU A 97 18.51 1.32 20.32
C GLU A 97 17.81 2.67 20.14
N LEU A 98 17.53 3.38 21.24
CA LEU A 98 16.90 4.70 21.22
C LEU A 98 17.84 5.73 20.57
N ASP A 99 19.13 5.69 20.87
CA ASP A 99 20.13 6.57 20.26
C ASP A 99 20.19 6.39 18.73
N THR A 100 20.15 5.14 18.24
CA THR A 100 20.12 4.88 16.80
C THR A 100 18.84 5.39 16.15
N LYS A 101 17.67 5.17 16.79
CA LYS A 101 16.38 5.67 16.30
C LYS A 101 16.35 7.19 16.28
N GLN A 102 16.93 7.83 17.29
CA GLN A 102 17.03 9.29 17.36
C GLN A 102 17.90 9.85 16.24
N ALA A 103 19.05 9.24 15.95
CA ALA A 103 19.92 9.64 14.84
C ALA A 103 19.20 9.51 13.48
N VAL A 104 18.45 8.43 13.28
CA VAL A 104 17.63 8.21 12.08
C VAL A 104 16.53 9.27 11.96
N LEU A 105 15.81 9.57 13.05
CA LEU A 105 14.77 10.59 13.07
C LEU A 105 15.32 11.98 12.74
N GLN A 106 16.44 12.37 13.34
CA GLN A 106 17.08 13.66 13.03
C GLN A 106 17.47 13.77 11.56
N THR A 107 17.94 12.67 10.97
CA THR A 107 18.30 12.61 9.55
C THR A 107 17.06 12.77 8.66
N LEU A 108 15.97 12.06 8.98
CA LEU A 108 14.71 12.14 8.26
C LEU A 108 14.08 13.53 8.34
N ILE A 109 14.09 14.17 9.52
CA ILE A 109 13.60 15.53 9.72
C ILE A 109 14.38 16.50 8.84
N ARG A 110 15.72 16.44 8.87
CA ARG A 110 16.57 17.29 8.05
C ARG A 110 16.31 17.10 6.55
N GLN A 111 16.08 15.86 6.11
CA GLN A 111 15.75 15.56 4.72
C GLN A 111 14.37 16.11 4.33
N ALA A 112 13.38 16.03 5.23
CA ALA A 112 12.06 16.60 5.00
C ALA A 112 12.12 18.12 4.87
N ASP A 113 12.85 18.78 5.77
CA ASP A 113 13.06 20.24 5.74
C ASP A 113 13.74 20.70 4.44
N GLU A 114 14.74 19.96 3.98
CA GLU A 114 15.41 20.26 2.71
C GLU A 114 14.44 20.15 1.52
N ARG A 115 13.56 19.14 1.51
CA ARG A 115 12.54 18.97 0.48
C ARG A 115 11.48 20.08 0.53
N ILE A 116 11.06 20.50 1.73
CA ILE A 116 10.12 21.61 1.89
C ILE A 116 10.75 22.91 1.39
N ALA A 117 12.01 23.18 1.75
CA ALA A 117 12.73 24.35 1.28
C ALA A 117 12.89 24.34 -0.26
N MET A 118 13.18 23.17 -0.86
CA MET A 118 13.23 23.03 -2.31
C MET A 118 11.87 23.30 -2.96
N LEU A 119 10.80 22.79 -2.37
CA LEU A 119 9.44 22.98 -2.88
C LEU A 119 9.02 24.45 -2.80
N ASN A 120 9.30 25.13 -1.69
CA ASN A 120 9.04 26.56 -1.54
C ASN A 120 9.85 27.38 -2.55
N ARG A 121 11.13 27.02 -2.80
CA ARG A 121 11.92 27.67 -3.86
C ARG A 121 11.34 27.48 -5.26
N LEU A 122 10.77 26.31 -5.54
CA LEU A 122 10.08 26.07 -6.82
C LEU A 122 8.79 26.87 -6.90
N LEU A 123 8.04 26.97 -5.80
CA LEU A 123 6.82 27.74 -5.70
C LEU A 123 7.09 29.25 -5.87
N ASP A 124 8.10 29.79 -5.19
CA ASP A 124 8.51 31.19 -5.30
C ASP A 124 9.03 31.55 -6.70
N ARG A 125 9.58 30.57 -7.42
CA ARG A 125 10.06 30.74 -8.79
C ARG A 125 8.95 30.68 -9.84
N LEU A 126 7.77 30.15 -9.48
CA LEU A 126 6.60 30.19 -10.36
C LEU A 126 6.00 31.62 -10.27
N PRO A 127 5.93 32.38 -11.37
CA PRO A 127 5.30 33.69 -11.36
C PRO A 127 3.82 33.52 -10.96
N ALA A 128 3.33 34.41 -10.09
CA ALA A 128 2.06 34.39 -9.34
C ALA A 128 0.75 34.36 -10.16
N ALA A 129 0.75 33.84 -11.39
CA ALA A 129 -0.34 33.93 -12.33
C ALA A 129 -1.25 32.68 -12.41
N SER A 130 -1.06 31.60 -11.63
CA SER A 130 -1.86 30.39 -11.89
C SER A 130 -2.35 29.53 -10.74
N ILE A 131 -2.09 29.79 -9.45
CA ILE A 131 -2.73 29.01 -8.38
C ILE A 131 -2.90 29.86 -7.12
N SER A 132 -3.97 30.68 -7.08
CA SER A 132 -4.58 30.99 -5.79
C SER A 132 -5.32 29.72 -5.35
N PRO A 133 -4.92 29.03 -4.28
CA PRO A 133 -5.78 28.02 -3.70
C PRO A 133 -7.05 28.75 -3.26
N THR A 134 -8.20 28.27 -3.70
CA THR A 134 -9.51 28.64 -3.18
C THR A 134 -9.47 28.47 -1.67
N ARG A 135 -9.13 29.56 -0.97
CA ARG A 135 -9.34 29.74 0.46
C ARG A 135 -10.85 29.74 0.62
N MET A 136 -11.43 28.58 0.94
CA MET A 136 -12.77 28.48 1.48
C MET A 136 -12.84 29.47 2.65
N ALA A 137 -13.60 30.53 2.46
CA ALA A 137 -13.85 31.52 3.48
C ALA A 137 -14.53 30.82 4.67
N PRO A 138 -14.13 31.10 5.93
CA PRO A 138 -14.91 30.68 7.08
C PRO A 138 -16.20 31.50 7.07
N HIS A 139 -17.32 30.80 6.94
CA HIS A 139 -18.66 31.37 6.93
C HIS A 139 -19.11 31.66 8.37
N ASP A 140 -18.42 32.58 9.06
CA ASP A 140 -18.84 33.10 10.36
C ASP A 140 -19.34 34.53 10.18
N ALA A 141 -20.66 34.67 9.98
CA ALA A 141 -21.41 35.85 10.38
C ALA A 141 -22.92 35.55 10.44
N ALA A 142 -23.49 35.92 11.59
CA ALA A 142 -24.88 36.28 11.84
C ALA A 142 -25.90 35.17 12.12
N CYS A 143 -26.15 35.01 13.42
CA CYS A 143 -27.47 34.85 14.03
C CYS A 143 -28.58 35.53 13.21
N ASP A 144 -29.64 34.79 12.90
CA ASP A 144 -31.04 35.23 13.05
C ASP A 144 -32.03 34.07 12.86
N GLU A 145 -33.12 34.15 13.63
CA GLU A 145 -34.20 33.19 13.86
C GLU A 145 -35.07 32.82 12.62
N PRO A 146 -35.90 31.75 12.71
CA PRO A 146 -36.60 31.13 11.60
C PRO A 146 -38.00 31.71 11.34
N PRO A 147 -38.55 31.62 10.11
CA PRO A 147 -39.99 31.67 9.92
C PRO A 147 -40.57 30.27 9.69
N ILE A 148 -41.47 29.93 10.60
CA ILE A 148 -42.45 28.84 10.52
C ILE A 148 -43.28 28.98 9.24
N HIS A 149 -43.39 27.91 8.45
CA HIS A 149 -44.58 27.68 7.61
C HIS A 149 -44.96 26.20 7.57
N THR A 150 -45.97 25.91 8.39
CA THR A 150 -46.84 24.74 8.35
C THR A 150 -47.62 24.68 7.04
N LYS A 151 -47.65 23.52 6.36
CA LYS A 151 -48.79 23.08 5.53
C LYS A 151 -48.76 21.55 5.31
N LYS A 152 -49.62 20.85 6.05
CA LYS A 152 -50.35 19.61 5.69
C LYS A 152 -51.85 20.03 5.60
N PRO A 153 -52.84 19.25 5.09
CA PRO A 153 -52.81 17.89 4.53
C PRO A 153 -53.70 17.69 3.26
N SER A 154 -53.49 16.59 2.52
CA SER A 154 -54.50 15.99 1.61
C SER A 154 -54.04 14.56 1.29
N ASP A 155 -54.54 13.57 2.02
CA ASP A 155 -55.61 12.66 1.60
C ASP A 155 -55.27 11.81 0.37
N ASN A 156 -55.03 10.52 0.63
CA ASN A 156 -55.66 9.40 -0.07
C ASN A 156 -55.34 8.11 0.69
N GLY A 157 -56.33 7.63 1.45
CA GLY A 157 -56.33 6.29 2.00
C GLY A 157 -56.59 5.24 0.92
N ALA A 158 -56.11 4.02 1.17
CA ALA A 158 -56.85 2.77 1.02
C ALA A 158 -55.90 1.58 1.21
N ALA A 159 -55.88 1.05 2.43
CA ALA A 159 -55.66 -0.39 2.66
C ALA A 159 -56.93 -1.16 2.20
N PRO A 160 -57.05 -2.52 2.25
CA PRO A 160 -56.24 -3.48 3.02
C PRO A 160 -56.07 -4.89 2.38
N ARG A 161 -55.53 -5.83 3.20
CA ARG A 161 -55.67 -7.32 3.14
C ARG A 161 -54.67 -8.05 2.21
N VAL A 162 -54.07 -9.21 2.53
CA VAL A 162 -54.42 -10.31 3.46
C VAL A 162 -53.18 -11.20 3.73
N ASN A 163 -53.09 -11.75 4.95
CA ASN A 163 -52.22 -12.87 5.36
C ASN A 163 -52.31 -14.08 4.43
N ARG A 164 -51.21 -14.79 4.13
CA ARG A 164 -51.25 -16.27 4.13
C ARG A 164 -49.88 -16.96 4.22
N GLU A 165 -49.69 -17.61 5.36
CA GLU A 165 -49.16 -18.97 5.59
C GLU A 165 -47.77 -19.38 5.06
N VAL A 166 -46.89 -19.59 6.05
CA VAL A 166 -45.84 -20.61 6.10
C VAL A 166 -46.43 -21.99 5.80
N PRO A 167 -45.76 -22.83 4.98
CA PRO A 167 -45.51 -24.20 5.45
C PRO A 167 -44.03 -24.58 5.59
N LEU A 168 -43.72 -25.10 6.77
CA LEU A 168 -42.59 -25.99 7.04
C LEU A 168 -42.83 -27.30 6.29
N GLU A 169 -41.87 -27.75 5.49
CA GLU A 169 -41.78 -29.17 5.13
C GLU A 169 -40.35 -29.66 5.35
N ILE A 170 -40.21 -30.43 6.43
CA ILE A 170 -39.06 -31.25 6.76
C ILE A 170 -39.16 -32.52 5.92
N LYS A 171 -38.12 -32.85 5.16
CA LYS A 171 -37.85 -34.24 4.80
C LYS A 171 -36.36 -34.50 4.62
N ASP A 172 -35.89 -35.38 5.49
CA ASP A 172 -34.57 -35.98 5.54
C ASP A 172 -34.25 -36.85 4.31
N ALA A 173 -32.95 -37.15 4.21
CA ALA A 173 -32.30 -38.30 3.57
C ALA A 173 -31.91 -38.18 2.08
N GLY A 174 -30.63 -37.84 1.86
CA GLY A 174 -29.63 -38.85 1.47
C GLY A 174 -29.48 -39.24 -0.01
N GLN A 175 -28.21 -39.28 -0.43
CA GLN A 175 -27.58 -40.03 -1.54
C GLN A 175 -27.41 -39.34 -2.92
N ASN A 176 -26.17 -38.88 -3.13
CA ASN A 176 -25.18 -39.40 -4.10
C ASN A 176 -25.55 -39.71 -5.56
N THR A 177 -24.67 -39.17 -6.42
CA THR A 177 -24.08 -39.72 -7.65
C THR A 177 -24.98 -39.96 -8.87
N ASP A 178 -24.68 -39.25 -9.96
CA ASP A 178 -23.98 -39.79 -11.14
C ASP A 178 -24.47 -39.14 -12.45
N SER A 179 -23.47 -38.85 -13.27
CA SER A 179 -23.39 -38.38 -14.65
C SER A 179 -24.62 -38.58 -15.55
N THR A 180 -24.93 -37.60 -16.42
CA THR A 180 -24.97 -37.75 -17.89
C THR A 180 -25.31 -36.42 -18.56
N GLN A 181 -24.60 -36.18 -19.65
CA GLN A 181 -24.42 -34.98 -20.45
C GLN A 181 -25.47 -34.83 -21.58
N GLU A 182 -25.60 -33.60 -22.12
CA GLU A 182 -26.04 -33.17 -23.48
C GLU A 182 -27.13 -32.06 -23.48
N PRO A 183 -27.33 -31.30 -24.60
CA PRO A 183 -26.74 -29.99 -24.82
C PRO A 183 -27.84 -28.93 -25.05
N ASP A 184 -27.46 -27.71 -25.43
CA ASP A 184 -28.34 -26.73 -26.08
C ASP A 184 -29.36 -25.99 -25.19
N THR A 185 -28.92 -24.88 -24.59
CA THR A 185 -29.63 -23.61 -24.79
C THR A 185 -28.63 -22.47 -24.61
N GLY A 186 -28.35 -21.74 -25.70
CA GLY A 186 -27.51 -20.54 -25.71
C GLY A 186 -28.12 -19.36 -24.95
N ILE A 187 -28.18 -19.46 -23.62
CA ILE A 187 -28.36 -18.31 -22.74
C ILE A 187 -26.95 -17.88 -22.30
N PRO A 188 -26.52 -16.63 -22.55
CA PRO A 188 -25.30 -16.12 -21.93
C PRO A 188 -25.55 -16.12 -20.42
N VAL A 189 -24.93 -17.07 -19.73
CA VAL A 189 -24.87 -17.11 -18.27
C VAL A 189 -24.26 -15.78 -17.84
N VAL A 190 -25.10 -14.87 -17.36
CA VAL A 190 -24.67 -13.70 -16.63
C VAL A 190 -23.84 -14.25 -15.47
N PRO A 191 -22.53 -13.95 -15.37
CA PRO A 191 -21.69 -14.52 -14.32
C PRO A 191 -22.30 -14.12 -12.98
N ASN A 192 -22.81 -15.11 -12.27
CA ASN A 192 -23.50 -14.95 -11.02
C ASN A 192 -22.52 -14.29 -10.04
N ARG A 193 -22.93 -13.15 -9.50
CA ARG A 193 -22.16 -12.36 -8.55
C ARG A 193 -21.97 -13.23 -7.30
N THR A 194 -20.77 -13.21 -6.72
CA THR A 194 -20.35 -13.82 -5.44
C THR A 194 -19.92 -15.29 -5.42
N THR A 195 -19.18 -15.78 -6.43
CA THR A 195 -18.17 -16.81 -6.13
C THR A 195 -16.99 -16.11 -5.45
N VAL A 196 -17.06 -15.97 -4.12
CA VAL A 196 -15.97 -15.40 -3.32
C VAL A 196 -14.75 -16.30 -3.49
N ASP A 197 -13.71 -15.77 -4.12
CA ASP A 197 -12.42 -16.44 -4.28
C ASP A 197 -11.94 -16.91 -2.89
N PRO A 198 -11.48 -18.16 -2.72
CA PRO A 198 -10.95 -18.65 -1.44
C PRO A 198 -9.94 -17.70 -0.79
N LEU A 199 -9.13 -16.99 -1.60
CA LEU A 199 -8.19 -15.99 -1.09
C LEU A 199 -8.90 -14.82 -0.39
N THR A 200 -10.01 -14.36 -0.95
CA THR A 200 -10.79 -13.22 -0.42
C THR A 200 -11.38 -13.56 0.94
N SER A 201 -11.85 -14.79 1.12
CA SER A 201 -12.36 -15.30 2.41
C SER A 201 -11.26 -15.29 3.48
N SER A 202 -10.06 -15.79 3.16
CA SER A 202 -8.92 -15.80 4.10
C SER A 202 -8.48 -14.40 4.51
N VAL A 203 -8.48 -13.44 3.57
CA VAL A 203 -8.16 -12.03 3.85
C VAL A 203 -9.16 -11.44 4.85
N TYR A 204 -10.47 -11.71 4.68
CA TYR A 204 -11.49 -11.21 5.61
C TYR A 204 -11.40 -11.87 6.98
N GLU A 205 -11.15 -13.17 7.05
CA GLU A 205 -10.99 -13.88 8.32
C GLU A 205 -9.81 -13.35 9.13
N LEU A 206 -8.66 -13.10 8.49
CA LEU A 206 -7.50 -12.53 9.17
C LEU A 206 -7.73 -11.06 9.57
N ALA A 207 -8.46 -10.29 8.76
CA ALA A 207 -8.82 -8.92 9.11
C ALA A 207 -9.79 -8.86 10.29
N ASP A 208 -10.75 -9.79 10.39
CA ASP A 208 -11.68 -9.91 11.52
C ASP A 208 -10.97 -10.31 12.81
N ARG A 209 -9.79 -10.95 12.72
CA ARG A 209 -8.86 -11.16 13.85
C ARG A 209 -8.06 -9.91 14.24
N GLY A 210 -8.25 -8.78 13.56
CA GLY A 210 -7.55 -7.52 13.82
C GLY A 210 -6.13 -7.45 13.24
N ARG A 211 -5.78 -8.31 12.28
CA ARG A 211 -4.46 -8.26 11.62
C ARG A 211 -4.34 -7.04 10.70
N SER A 212 -3.15 -6.45 10.64
CA SER A 212 -2.85 -5.37 9.71
C SER A 212 -2.71 -5.89 8.26
N PRO A 213 -3.00 -5.07 7.22
CA PRO A 213 -2.89 -5.50 5.82
C PRO A 213 -1.49 -6.01 5.43
N ILE A 214 -0.44 -5.52 6.08
CA ILE A 214 0.95 -5.94 5.86
C ILE A 214 1.19 -7.34 6.44
N GLU A 215 0.65 -7.62 7.62
CA GLU A 215 0.74 -8.95 8.23
C GLU A 215 -0.02 -10.00 7.42
N ILE A 216 -1.24 -9.67 6.98
CA ILE A 216 -2.07 -10.55 6.14
C ILE A 216 -1.36 -10.89 4.83
N ALA A 217 -0.78 -9.88 4.16
CA ALA A 217 -0.02 -10.05 2.93
C ALA A 217 1.19 -10.98 3.12
N ARG A 218 1.92 -10.83 4.23
CA ARG A 218 3.06 -11.69 4.56
C ARG A 218 2.64 -13.12 4.88
N GLU A 219 1.50 -13.32 5.54
CA GLU A 219 1.00 -14.64 5.93
C GLU A 219 0.45 -15.43 4.73
N LEU A 220 -0.17 -14.74 3.77
CA LEU A 220 -0.73 -15.34 2.55
C LEU A 220 0.25 -15.36 1.37
N ASP A 221 1.48 -14.88 1.54
CA ASP A 221 2.48 -14.65 0.48
C ASP A 221 1.94 -13.86 -0.72
N GLU A 222 1.17 -12.81 -0.43
CA GLU A 222 0.45 -11.98 -1.40
C GLU A 222 0.89 -10.51 -1.35
N GLN A 223 0.56 -9.75 -2.39
CA GLN A 223 0.92 -8.33 -2.45
C GLN A 223 0.04 -7.47 -1.54
N VAL A 224 0.66 -6.59 -0.74
CA VAL A 224 -0.04 -5.68 0.19
C VAL A 224 -1.14 -4.87 -0.50
N GLY A 225 -0.90 -4.40 -1.75
CA GLY A 225 -1.90 -3.64 -2.51
C GLY A 225 -3.14 -4.44 -2.87
N LYS A 226 -2.99 -5.73 -3.19
CA LYS A 226 -4.11 -6.64 -3.50
C LYS A 226 -4.97 -6.87 -2.25
N VAL A 227 -4.34 -7.09 -1.11
CA VAL A 227 -5.03 -7.23 0.19
C VAL A 227 -5.79 -5.95 0.55
N GLN A 228 -5.17 -4.78 0.41
CA GLN A 228 -5.85 -3.50 0.66
C GLN A 228 -7.04 -3.29 -0.27
N LEU A 229 -6.91 -3.64 -1.55
CA LEU A 229 -8.00 -3.55 -2.51
C LEU A 229 -9.18 -4.44 -2.10
N ILE A 230 -8.90 -5.71 -1.72
CA ILE A 230 -9.92 -6.64 -1.23
C ILE A 230 -10.64 -6.07 0.01
N LEU A 231 -9.89 -5.53 0.97
CA LEU A 231 -10.47 -4.92 2.18
C LEU A 231 -11.28 -3.66 1.88
N ALA A 232 -10.83 -2.82 0.94
CA ALA A 232 -11.55 -1.62 0.52
C ALA A 232 -12.89 -1.96 -0.16
N LEU A 233 -12.96 -3.07 -0.89
CA LEU A 233 -14.21 -3.56 -1.49
C LEU A 233 -15.23 -4.07 -0.46
N ARG A 234 -14.79 -4.39 0.77
CA ARG A 234 -15.68 -4.84 1.85
C ARG A 234 -16.37 -3.70 2.58
N GLN A 235 -15.73 -2.53 2.70
CA GLN A 235 -16.31 -1.42 3.44
C GLN A 235 -17.41 -0.75 2.60
N PRO A 236 -18.70 -0.85 2.97
CA PRO A 236 -19.71 -0.02 2.34
C PRO A 236 -19.40 1.44 2.70
N ALA A 237 -19.22 2.28 1.68
CA ALA A 237 -18.97 3.71 1.81
C ALA A 237 -20.13 4.45 2.49
#